data_AF-A0A2V2W2S5-F1
#
_entry.id   AF-A0A2V2W2S5-F1
#
_cell.length_a   1.000
_cell.length_b   1.000
_cell.length_c   1.000
_cell.angle_alpha   90.00
_cell.angle_beta   90.00
_cell.angle_gamma   90.00
#
_symmetry.space_group_name_H-M   'P 1'
#
loop_
_entity.id
_entity.type
_entity.pdbx_description
1 polymer ?
#
loop_
_entity_poly.entity_id
_entity_poly.type
_entity_poly.pdbx_seq_one_letter_code
_entity_poly.pdbx_strand_id
1 'polypeptide(L)'
;MSGNQASAVPQGDDQRRARPESENVTDQPAATHIRVEEARRTQWTMSSTVRDILMEGSTSRTNMKLNDFLRSNLGGTAAVGEDHNVTMQAFVQEPDAYIQDQQLLGRIFNLPEYQELERELEEKKILLEASYKLHHGGVHFLEQWRGYQGKATLTPLVCEKLNGVFAQVQRKENVRQMKERCLRQRRFLKL
;
A
#
# COMPACT_ATOMS: atom_id res chain seq x y z
N MET A 1 40.13 52.34 -56.84
CA MET A 1 40.01 51.65 -58.15
C MET A 1 40.95 50.44 -58.15
N SER A 2 40.49 49.32 -58.73
CA SER A 2 41.23 48.07 -59.04
C SER A 2 41.57 47.16 -57.84
N GLY A 3 41.27 45.86 -57.77
CA GLY A 3 40.64 44.84 -58.65
C GLY A 3 40.32 43.60 -57.76
N ASN A 4 39.23 42.85 -57.97
CA ASN A 4 39.09 41.66 -58.84
C ASN A 4 40.18 40.59 -58.58
N GLN A 5 39.95 39.29 -58.29
CA GLN A 5 38.95 38.31 -58.77
C GLN A 5 38.82 37.08 -57.83
N ALA A 6 37.61 36.51 -57.61
CA ALA A 6 37.02 35.25 -58.18
C ALA A 6 37.57 33.94 -57.56
N SER A 7 36.87 32.81 -57.42
CA SER A 7 35.49 32.34 -57.57
C SER A 7 35.54 30.84 -57.23
N ALA A 8 34.61 30.28 -56.45
CA ALA A 8 34.10 28.90 -56.60
C ALA A 8 33.07 28.56 -55.49
N VAL A 9 31.88 28.17 -55.93
CA VAL A 9 30.77 27.49 -55.23
C VAL A 9 30.51 26.25 -56.12
N PRO A 10 30.20 25.02 -55.64
CA PRO A 10 28.87 24.78 -55.06
C PRO A 10 28.63 23.58 -54.11
N GLN A 11 27.38 23.58 -53.62
CA GLN A 11 26.50 22.46 -53.24
C GLN A 11 26.52 21.88 -51.82
N GLY A 12 25.33 21.89 -51.22
CA GLY A 12 24.95 21.13 -50.03
C GLY A 12 23.63 21.63 -49.45
N ASP A 13 22.51 21.36 -50.14
CA ASP A 13 21.15 21.53 -49.63
C ASP A 13 20.89 20.56 -48.47
N ASP A 14 20.66 21.06 -47.26
CA ASP A 14 20.07 20.27 -46.17
C ASP A 14 18.74 20.88 -45.71
N GLN A 15 17.71 20.45 -46.43
CA GLN A 15 16.32 20.57 -46.06
C GLN A 15 16.01 19.54 -44.97
N ARG A 16 15.70 19.95 -43.73
CA ARG A 16 14.80 19.16 -42.86
C ARG A 16 14.17 19.95 -41.71
N ARG A 17 12.85 19.89 -41.73
CA ARG A 17 11.88 20.37 -40.74
C ARG A 17 11.72 19.34 -39.60
N ALA A 18 11.33 19.86 -38.44
CA ALA A 18 10.49 19.26 -37.38
C ALA A 18 11.18 18.64 -36.15
N ARG A 19 10.83 19.22 -34.98
CA ARG A 19 10.07 18.62 -33.86
C ARG A 19 10.72 18.92 -32.49
N PRO A 20 9.94 19.30 -31.46
CA PRO A 20 10.49 19.68 -30.15
C PRO A 20 10.74 18.44 -29.29
N GLU A 21 11.89 18.42 -28.61
CA GLU A 21 12.23 17.41 -27.61
C GLU A 21 11.76 17.89 -26.23
N SER A 22 10.81 17.15 -25.70
CA SER A 22 10.35 17.16 -24.31
C SER A 22 11.15 16.15 -23.51
N GLU A 23 11.59 16.50 -22.30
CA GLU A 23 12.02 15.58 -21.22
C GLU A 23 12.38 16.49 -20.01
N ASN A 24 12.09 16.25 -18.73
CA ASN A 24 11.39 15.22 -17.97
C ASN A 24 11.24 15.77 -16.52
N VAL A 25 10.36 15.16 -15.75
CA VAL A 25 10.29 15.15 -14.27
C VAL A 25 9.59 16.34 -13.63
N THR A 26 8.27 16.32 -13.67
CA THR A 26 7.48 16.82 -12.54
C THR A 26 6.23 15.94 -12.39
N ASP A 27 6.09 15.41 -11.18
CA ASP A 27 4.91 14.80 -10.56
C ASP A 27 4.36 13.51 -11.18
N GLN A 28 5.05 12.41 -10.85
CA GLN A 28 4.41 11.10 -10.85
C GLN A 28 3.50 10.99 -9.61
N PRO A 29 2.18 10.79 -9.79
CA PRO A 29 1.17 11.06 -8.78
C PRO A 29 1.07 9.95 -7.73
N ALA A 30 0.39 10.26 -6.62
CA ALA A 30 0.02 9.44 -5.46
C ALA A 30 -0.58 8.03 -5.73
N ALA A 31 -0.65 7.57 -6.98
CA ALA A 31 -1.12 6.26 -7.38
C ALA A 31 -0.13 5.11 -7.11
N THR A 32 1.13 5.39 -6.78
CA THR A 32 2.14 4.34 -6.56
C THR A 32 1.89 3.53 -5.29
N HIS A 33 1.31 4.13 -4.24
CA HIS A 33 0.95 3.39 -3.03
C HIS A 33 -0.21 2.41 -3.26
N ILE A 34 -1.18 2.78 -4.09
CA ILE A 34 -2.31 1.91 -4.45
C ILE A 34 -1.85 0.77 -5.39
N ARG A 35 -0.92 1.04 -6.32
CA ARG A 35 -0.51 0.10 -7.37
C ARG A 35 0.56 -0.92 -6.95
N VAL A 36 1.38 -0.62 -5.94
CA VAL A 36 2.36 -1.59 -5.41
C VAL A 36 1.68 -2.63 -4.49
N GLU A 37 0.67 -2.22 -3.72
CA GLU A 37 -0.24 -3.14 -3.00
C GLU A 37 -1.00 -4.06 -3.97
N GLU A 38 -1.45 -3.54 -5.12
CA GLU A 38 -2.18 -4.35 -6.10
C GLU A 38 -1.31 -5.40 -6.82
N ALA A 39 0.02 -5.21 -6.86
CA ALA A 39 0.98 -6.14 -7.45
C ALA A 39 1.29 -7.36 -6.55
N ARG A 40 0.92 -7.32 -5.27
CA ARG A 40 0.98 -8.46 -4.34
C ARG A 40 -0.42 -8.86 -3.88
N ARG A 41 -1.39 -9.01 -4.79
CA ARG A 41 -2.67 -9.65 -4.44
C ARG A 41 -2.40 -11.05 -3.88
N THR A 42 -2.35 -11.18 -2.56
CA THR A 42 -2.32 -12.45 -1.86
C THR A 42 -3.47 -13.28 -2.42
N GLN A 43 -3.16 -14.46 -2.97
CA GLN A 43 -4.19 -15.35 -3.49
C GLN A 43 -4.90 -16.00 -2.30
N TRP A 44 -5.83 -15.26 -1.71
CA TRP A 44 -6.66 -15.78 -0.64
C TRP A 44 -7.46 -16.99 -1.12
N THR A 45 -7.62 -17.96 -0.22
CA THR A 45 -8.38 -19.19 -0.42
C THR A 45 -9.28 -19.41 0.81
N MET A 46 -10.15 -20.42 0.75
CA MET A 46 -11.03 -20.76 1.88
C MET A 46 -10.26 -21.22 3.13
N SER A 47 -9.05 -21.76 2.95
CA SER A 47 -8.14 -22.15 4.04
C SER A 47 -7.20 -21.03 4.50
N SER A 48 -7.34 -19.82 3.96
CA SER A 48 -6.57 -18.67 4.45
C SER A 48 -7.03 -18.29 5.86
N THR A 49 -6.08 -17.98 6.74
CA THR A 49 -6.42 -17.63 8.13
C THR A 49 -7.08 -16.26 8.17
N VAL A 50 -8.06 -16.11 9.06
CA VAL A 50 -8.71 -14.82 9.31
C VAL A 50 -7.71 -13.80 9.83
N ARG A 51 -6.73 -14.22 10.64
CA ARG A 51 -5.66 -13.34 11.12
C ARG A 51 -4.86 -12.77 9.96
N ASP A 52 -4.40 -13.59 9.03
CA ASP A 52 -3.57 -13.09 7.91
C ASP A 52 -4.35 -12.13 7.02
N ILE A 53 -5.63 -12.44 6.77
CA ILE A 53 -6.52 -11.55 6.01
C ILE A 53 -6.71 -10.21 6.72
N LEU A 54 -6.98 -10.23 8.03
CA LEU A 54 -7.16 -9.00 8.80
C LEU A 54 -5.86 -8.20 8.91
N MET A 55 -4.70 -8.84 9.02
CA MET A 55 -3.41 -8.17 9.16
C MET A 55 -2.74 -7.81 7.82
N GLU A 56 -3.35 -8.14 6.68
CA GLU A 56 -2.86 -7.74 5.35
C GLU A 56 -2.67 -6.21 5.29
N GLY A 57 -1.49 -5.78 4.84
CA GLY A 57 -1.10 -4.37 4.71
C GLY A 57 -0.53 -3.70 5.98
N SER A 58 -0.57 -4.36 7.15
CA SER A 58 -0.34 -3.69 8.46
C SER A 58 1.11 -3.50 8.94
N THR A 59 2.12 -3.83 8.12
CA THR A 59 3.46 -4.18 8.63
C THR A 59 4.61 -3.19 8.38
N SER A 60 4.51 -2.23 7.45
CA SER A 60 5.74 -1.50 7.03
C SER A 60 5.99 -0.18 7.75
N ARG A 61 4.98 0.66 7.95
CA ARG A 61 5.21 2.05 8.39
C ARG A 61 5.40 2.19 9.90
N THR A 62 4.67 1.38 10.67
CA THR A 62 4.65 1.43 12.15
C THR A 62 5.95 1.00 12.81
N ASN A 63 6.80 0.24 12.08
CA ASN A 63 8.11 -0.22 12.55
C ASN A 63 9.24 0.78 12.30
N MET A 64 8.98 1.89 11.58
CA MET A 64 9.95 2.96 11.34
C MET A 64 10.44 3.57 12.66
N LYS A 65 11.71 3.98 12.72
CA LYS A 65 12.27 4.68 13.88
C LYS A 65 11.82 6.14 13.94
N LEU A 66 11.72 6.69 15.15
CA LEU A 66 11.35 8.08 15.38
C LEU A 66 12.30 9.04 14.65
N ASN A 67 13.61 8.83 14.72
CA ASN A 67 14.56 9.69 13.99
C ASN A 67 14.42 9.58 12.48
N ASP A 68 14.08 8.41 11.94
CA ASP A 68 13.84 8.28 10.50
C ASP A 68 12.58 9.07 10.10
N PHE A 69 11.51 8.97 10.89
CA PHE A 69 10.30 9.75 10.70
C PHE A 69 10.55 11.26 10.77
N LEU A 70 11.30 11.72 11.78
CA LEU A 70 11.63 13.14 11.95
C LEU A 70 12.46 13.66 10.77
N ARG A 71 13.46 12.91 10.32
CA ARG A 71 14.31 13.31 9.18
C ARG A 71 13.51 13.41 7.89
N SER A 72 12.59 12.48 7.66
CA SER A 72 11.75 12.47 6.46
C SER A 72 10.73 13.62 6.43
N ASN A 73 10.22 14.07 7.57
CA ASN A 73 9.08 15.01 7.60
C ASN A 73 9.42 16.42 8.14
N LEU A 74 10.44 16.55 8.99
CA LEU A 74 10.86 17.82 9.60
C LEU A 74 12.24 18.31 9.13
N GLY A 75 12.94 17.52 8.31
CA GLY A 75 14.23 17.85 7.70
C GLY A 75 15.37 16.96 8.17
N GLY A 76 16.37 16.72 7.32
CA GLY A 76 17.40 15.68 7.51
C GLY A 76 18.29 15.77 8.75
N THR A 77 18.27 16.90 9.45
CA THR A 77 18.98 17.11 10.72
C THR A 77 18.10 16.92 11.96
N ALA A 78 16.77 16.82 11.82
CA ALA A 78 15.85 16.62 12.92
C ALA A 78 16.04 15.22 13.53
N ALA A 79 16.39 15.17 14.82
CA ALA A 79 16.58 13.92 15.55
C ALA A 79 16.48 14.16 17.06
N VAL A 80 16.01 13.13 17.77
CA VAL A 80 16.16 12.98 19.22
C VAL A 80 17.44 12.20 19.53
N GLY A 81 17.89 12.24 20.79
CA GLY A 81 19.01 11.41 21.25
C GLY A 81 18.74 9.92 21.05
N GLU A 82 19.80 9.13 20.88
CA GLU A 82 19.70 7.70 20.50
C GLU A 82 18.84 6.89 21.49
N ASP A 83 18.90 7.21 22.78
CA ASP A 83 18.11 6.55 23.83
C ASP A 83 16.59 6.76 23.67
N HIS A 84 16.17 7.82 22.97
CA HIS A 84 14.77 8.12 22.68
C HIS A 84 14.36 7.72 21.25
N ASN A 85 15.28 7.15 20.46
CA ASN A 85 15.03 6.75 19.07
C ASN A 85 14.27 5.40 19.00
N VAL A 86 13.02 5.42 19.47
CA VAL A 86 12.12 4.26 19.48
C VAL A 86 11.40 4.07 18.15
N THR A 87 10.61 3.02 18.02
CA THR A 87 9.72 2.85 16.86
C THR A 87 8.56 3.84 16.94
N MET A 88 7.99 4.20 15.79
CA MET A 88 6.78 5.03 15.75
C MET A 88 5.61 4.38 16.49
N GLN A 89 5.51 3.05 16.50
CA GLN A 89 4.52 2.34 17.32
C GLN A 89 4.67 2.63 18.82
N ALA A 90 5.90 2.69 19.35
CA ALA A 90 6.12 3.03 20.76
C ALA A 90 5.87 4.52 21.01
N PHE A 91 6.38 5.38 20.12
CA PHE A 91 6.22 6.82 20.22
C PHE A 91 4.74 7.26 20.24
N VAL A 92 3.88 6.71 19.36
CA VAL A 92 2.45 7.06 19.33
C VAL A 92 1.72 6.68 20.62
N GLN A 93 2.17 5.64 21.32
CA GLN A 93 1.55 5.23 22.59
C GLN A 93 1.87 6.20 23.73
N GLU A 94 3.12 6.67 23.82
CA GLU A 94 3.59 7.51 24.91
C GLU A 94 4.56 8.60 24.42
N PRO A 95 4.09 9.59 23.63
CA PRO A 95 4.97 10.55 22.97
C PRO A 95 5.77 11.42 23.95
N ASP A 96 5.16 11.81 25.07
CA ASP A 96 5.79 12.61 26.12
C ASP A 96 6.95 11.87 26.84
N ALA A 97 6.99 10.54 26.77
CA ALA A 97 8.10 9.75 27.34
C ALA A 97 9.39 9.88 26.51
N TYR A 98 9.28 10.28 25.24
CA TYR A 98 10.41 10.34 24.30
C TYR A 98 10.76 11.77 23.86
N ILE A 99 9.79 12.69 23.86
CA ILE A 99 9.99 14.10 23.52
C ILE A 99 9.31 14.97 24.58
N GLN A 100 10.10 15.73 25.34
CA GLN A 100 9.58 16.67 26.33
C GLN A 100 9.22 18.04 25.74
N ASP A 101 9.81 18.39 24.59
CA ASP A 101 9.53 19.64 23.89
C ASP A 101 8.11 19.62 23.28
N GLN A 102 7.20 20.33 23.95
CA GLN A 102 5.80 20.42 23.57
C GLN A 102 5.58 21.17 22.25
N GLN A 103 6.46 22.09 21.86
CA GLN A 103 6.36 22.74 20.55
C GLN A 103 6.72 21.77 19.43
N LEU A 104 7.75 20.95 19.64
CA LEU A 104 8.13 19.90 18.70
C LEU A 104 7.02 18.84 18.59
N LEU A 105 6.45 18.36 19.70
CA LEU A 105 5.32 17.45 19.68
C LEU A 105 4.12 18.04 18.91
N GLY A 106 3.79 19.31 19.18
CA GLY A 106 2.74 20.00 18.44
C GLY A 106 3.00 20.04 16.94
N ARG A 107 4.26 20.24 16.51
CA ARG A 107 4.61 20.16 15.08
C ARG A 107 4.45 18.74 14.53
N ILE A 108 4.86 17.72 15.27
CA ILE A 108 4.74 16.30 14.86
C ILE A 108 3.26 15.91 14.71
N PHE A 109 2.42 16.22 15.68
CA PHE A 109 1.00 15.85 15.66
C PHE A 109 0.20 16.54 14.54
N ASN A 110 0.68 17.70 14.08
CA ASN A 110 0.10 18.42 12.95
C ASN A 110 0.55 17.89 11.59
N LEU A 111 1.48 16.93 11.53
CA LEU A 111 1.88 16.30 10.27
C LEU A 111 0.80 15.33 9.78
N PRO A 112 0.34 15.44 8.52
CA PRO A 112 -0.52 14.44 7.90
C PRO A 112 0.01 13.01 8.01
N GLU A 113 1.33 12.84 7.89
CA GLU A 113 2.01 11.55 7.97
C GLU A 113 1.94 10.92 9.36
N TYR A 114 1.96 11.74 10.42
CA TYR A 114 1.76 11.28 11.78
C TYR A 114 0.31 10.84 11.98
N GLN A 115 -0.65 11.66 11.55
CA GLN A 115 -2.08 11.36 11.68
C GLN A 115 -2.49 10.10 10.91
N GLU A 116 -1.88 9.86 9.75
CA GLU A 116 -2.10 8.63 8.99
C GLU A 116 -1.53 7.42 9.72
N LEU A 117 -0.32 7.53 10.26
CA LEU A 117 0.31 6.47 11.05
C LEU A 117 -0.48 6.15 12.32
N GLU A 118 -1.01 7.16 13.02
CA GLU A 118 -1.86 6.98 14.20
C GLU A 118 -3.16 6.24 13.83
N ARG A 119 -3.82 6.62 12.72
CA ARG A 119 -5.00 5.88 12.21
C ARG A 119 -4.67 4.44 11.85
N GLU A 120 -3.55 4.18 11.16
CA GLU A 120 -3.08 2.83 10.83
C GLU A 120 -2.89 1.97 12.09
N LEU A 121 -2.35 2.55 13.18
CA LEU A 121 -2.17 1.85 14.45
C LEU A 121 -3.50 1.53 15.15
N GLU A 122 -4.45 2.46 15.15
CA GLU A 122 -5.77 2.22 15.75
C GLU A 122 -6.56 1.17 14.95
N GLU A 123 -6.51 1.23 13.62
CA GLU A 123 -7.07 0.18 12.75
C GLU A 123 -6.42 -1.18 13.05
N LYS A 124 -5.08 -1.24 13.13
CA LYS A 124 -4.36 -2.47 13.47
C LYS A 124 -4.79 -3.03 14.82
N LYS A 125 -5.02 -2.19 15.82
CA LYS A 125 -5.51 -2.59 17.15
C LYS A 125 -6.91 -3.20 17.07
N ILE A 126 -7.83 -2.56 16.36
CA ILE A 126 -9.19 -3.07 16.13
C ILE A 126 -9.15 -4.44 15.43
N LEU A 127 -8.34 -4.56 14.37
CA LEU A 127 -8.20 -5.79 13.59
C LEU A 127 -7.56 -6.92 14.43
N LEU A 128 -6.56 -6.60 15.25
CA LEU A 128 -5.91 -7.55 16.13
C LEU A 128 -6.88 -8.07 17.21
N GLU A 129 -7.63 -7.18 17.86
CA GLU A 129 -8.65 -7.54 18.84
C GLU A 129 -9.73 -8.43 18.22
N ALA A 130 -10.21 -8.07 17.03
CA ALA A 130 -11.16 -8.87 16.28
C ALA A 130 -10.59 -10.26 15.93
N SER A 131 -9.32 -10.35 15.57
CA SER A 131 -8.66 -11.64 15.30
C SER A 131 -8.69 -12.55 16.54
N TYR A 132 -8.45 -12.00 17.73
CA TYR A 132 -8.55 -12.75 18.98
C TYR A 132 -9.99 -13.17 19.26
N LYS A 133 -10.97 -12.27 19.14
CA LYS A 133 -12.40 -12.58 19.33
C LYS A 133 -12.86 -13.70 18.39
N LEU A 134 -12.50 -13.62 17.11
CA LEU A 134 -12.83 -14.62 16.10
C LEU A 134 -12.20 -15.98 16.42
N HIS A 135 -10.92 -15.98 16.82
CA HIS A 135 -10.23 -17.20 17.21
C HIS A 135 -10.90 -17.88 18.43
N HIS A 136 -11.29 -17.12 19.46
CA HIS A 136 -12.02 -17.65 20.61
C HIS A 136 -13.45 -18.10 20.25
N GLY A 137 -14.05 -17.48 19.23
CA GLY A 137 -15.32 -17.89 18.64
C GLY A 137 -15.24 -19.05 17.65
N GLY A 138 -14.07 -19.70 17.51
CA GLY A 138 -13.88 -20.87 16.63
C GLY A 138 -13.72 -20.54 15.13
N VAL A 139 -13.47 -19.28 14.78
CA VAL A 139 -13.25 -18.83 13.40
C VAL A 139 -11.76 -18.60 13.18
N HIS A 140 -11.09 -19.62 12.66
CA HIS A 140 -9.65 -19.62 12.36
C HIS A 140 -9.40 -19.35 10.87
N PHE A 141 -10.25 -19.91 10.00
CA PHE A 141 -10.14 -19.87 8.55
C PHE A 141 -11.32 -19.16 7.89
N LEU A 142 -11.10 -18.65 6.68
CA LEU A 142 -12.10 -17.93 5.91
C LEU A 142 -13.36 -18.78 5.61
N GLU A 143 -13.23 -20.09 5.47
CA GLU A 143 -14.37 -21.00 5.25
C GLU A 143 -15.40 -20.94 6.40
N GLN A 144 -14.93 -20.78 7.63
CA GLN A 144 -15.76 -20.74 8.83
C GLN A 144 -16.51 -19.40 8.97
N TRP A 145 -16.02 -18.34 8.33
CA TRP A 145 -16.63 -17.00 8.34
C TRP A 145 -18.08 -17.01 7.84
N ARG A 146 -18.45 -17.91 6.91
CA ARG A 146 -19.80 -17.96 6.36
C ARG A 146 -20.86 -18.24 7.42
N GLY A 147 -20.58 -19.20 8.29
CA GLY A 147 -21.51 -19.69 9.32
C GLY A 147 -21.43 -18.96 10.66
N TYR A 148 -20.46 -18.05 10.82
CA TYR A 148 -20.24 -17.35 12.07
C TYR A 148 -21.41 -16.40 12.40
N GLN A 149 -22.04 -16.63 13.57
CA GLN A 149 -23.22 -15.87 14.01
C GLN A 149 -22.84 -14.59 14.78
N GLY A 150 -21.64 -14.54 15.37
CA GLY A 150 -21.17 -13.39 16.17
C GLY A 150 -20.72 -12.17 15.35
N LYS A 151 -21.16 -12.01 14.10
CA LYS A 151 -20.72 -10.89 13.24
C LYS A 151 -21.14 -9.53 13.78
N ALA A 152 -22.28 -9.47 14.46
CA ALA A 152 -22.81 -8.24 15.05
C ALA A 152 -21.93 -7.66 16.18
N THR A 153 -21.03 -8.47 16.77
CA THR A 153 -20.12 -8.01 17.83
C THR A 153 -18.82 -7.43 17.29
N LEU A 154 -18.62 -7.46 15.98
CA LEU A 154 -17.41 -6.97 15.31
C LEU A 154 -17.64 -5.56 14.76
N THR A 155 -16.56 -4.81 14.60
CA THR A 155 -16.63 -3.50 13.95
C THR A 155 -16.98 -3.66 12.47
N PRO A 156 -17.64 -2.65 11.85
CA PRO A 156 -17.94 -2.67 10.42
C PRO A 156 -16.71 -2.93 9.54
N LEU A 157 -15.57 -2.32 9.90
CA LEU A 157 -14.29 -2.48 9.22
C LEU A 157 -13.86 -3.96 9.08
N VAL A 158 -13.95 -4.72 10.17
CA VAL A 158 -13.60 -6.15 10.20
C VAL A 158 -14.52 -6.95 9.28
N CYS A 159 -15.83 -6.68 9.38
CA CYS A 159 -16.84 -7.34 8.56
C CYS A 159 -16.64 -7.03 7.07
N GLU A 160 -16.37 -5.78 6.73
CA GLU A 160 -16.11 -5.34 5.35
C GLU A 160 -14.91 -6.07 4.76
N LYS A 161 -13.78 -6.10 5.47
CA LYS A 161 -12.55 -6.75 5.01
C LYS A 161 -12.76 -8.25 4.76
N LEU A 162 -13.36 -8.96 5.73
CA LEU A 162 -13.61 -10.40 5.59
C LEU A 162 -14.66 -10.72 4.53
N ASN A 163 -15.75 -9.94 4.43
CA ASN A 163 -16.77 -10.13 3.38
C ASN A 163 -16.21 -9.85 1.99
N GLY A 164 -15.39 -8.82 1.84
CA GLY A 164 -14.72 -8.47 0.59
C GLY A 164 -13.84 -9.61 0.10
N VAL A 165 -12.99 -10.15 0.97
CA VAL A 165 -12.12 -11.30 0.65
C VAL A 165 -12.95 -12.55 0.39
N PHE A 166 -13.92 -12.88 1.24
CA PHE A 166 -14.81 -14.03 1.06
C PHE A 166 -15.50 -14.02 -0.31
N ALA A 167 -16.09 -12.88 -0.69
CA ALA A 167 -16.75 -12.72 -1.99
C ALA A 167 -15.77 -12.82 -3.16
N GLN A 168 -14.54 -12.32 -3.00
CA GLN A 168 -13.49 -12.46 -4.01
C GLN A 168 -13.10 -13.93 -4.23
N VAL A 169 -12.89 -14.67 -3.14
CA VAL A 169 -12.53 -16.11 -3.19
C VAL A 169 -13.65 -16.92 -3.85
N GLN A 170 -14.91 -16.68 -3.47
CA GLN A 170 -16.05 -17.38 -4.07
C GLN A 170 -16.16 -17.14 -5.58
N ARG A 171 -15.98 -15.89 -6.03
CA ARG A 171 -16.00 -15.57 -7.47
C ARG A 171 -14.91 -16.30 -8.24
N LYS A 172 -13.68 -16.34 -7.71
CA LYS A 172 -12.55 -17.06 -8.33
C LYS A 172 -12.84 -18.57 -8.43
N GLU A 173 -13.35 -19.17 -7.37
CA GLU A 173 -13.65 -20.60 -7.32
C GLU A 173 -14.78 -20.97 -8.30
N ASN A 174 -15.85 -20.18 -8.37
CA ASN A 174 -16.93 -20.40 -9.32
C ASN A 174 -16.44 -20.36 -10.78
N VAL A 175 -15.59 -19.39 -11.13
CA VAL A 175 -15.00 -19.28 -12.47
C VAL A 175 -14.13 -20.50 -12.77
N ARG A 176 -13.33 -20.97 -11.81
CA ARG A 176 -12.51 -22.18 -11.96
C ARG A 176 -13.39 -23.41 -12.23
N GLN A 177 -14.42 -23.63 -11.43
CA GLN A 177 -15.34 -24.76 -11.60
C GLN A 177 -16.08 -24.72 -12.94
N MET A 178 -16.51 -23.55 -13.39
CA MET A 178 -17.15 -23.39 -14.71
C MET A 178 -16.19 -23.76 -15.85
N LYS A 179 -14.94 -23.30 -15.79
CA LYS A 179 -13.90 -23.66 -16.78
C LYS A 179 -13.65 -25.16 -16.80
N GLU A 180 -13.52 -25.79 -15.64
CA GLU A 180 -13.31 -27.23 -15.54
C GLU A 180 -14.50 -28.03 -16.11
N ARG A 181 -15.74 -27.59 -15.84
CA ARG A 181 -16.95 -28.20 -16.42
C ARG A 181 -16.98 -28.08 -17.94
N CYS A 182 -16.67 -26.89 -18.49
CA CYS A 182 -16.60 -26.66 -19.93
C CYS A 182 -15.49 -27.51 -20.60
N LEU A 183 -14.31 -27.59 -19.97
CA LEU A 183 -13.20 -28.43 -20.45
C LEU A 183 -13.56 -29.92 -20.42
N ARG A 184 -14.29 -30.39 -19.41
CA ARG A 184 -14.80 -31.77 -19.36
C ARG A 184 -15.77 -32.02 -20.52
N GLN A 185 -16.80 -31.18 -20.69
CA GLN A 185 -17.77 -31.33 -21.79
C GLN A 185 -17.10 -31.31 -23.17
N ARG A 186 -16.14 -30.39 -23.40
CA ARG A 186 -15.40 -30.31 -24.67
C ARG A 186 -14.53 -31.53 -24.95
N ARG A 187 -14.05 -32.24 -23.92
CA ARG A 187 -13.32 -33.50 -24.09
C ARG A 187 -14.27 -34.66 -24.43
N PHE A 188 -15.47 -34.69 -23.85
CA PHE A 188 -16.50 -35.68 -24.19
C PHE A 188 -17.04 -35.53 -25.62
N LEU A 189 -17.11 -34.31 -26.16
CA LEU A 189 -17.58 -34.02 -27.52
C LEU A 189 -16.53 -34.26 -28.64
N LYS A 190 -15.33 -34.73 -28.29
CA LYS A 190 -14.22 -34.97 -29.22
C LYS A 190 -13.85 -36.45 -29.38
N LEU A 191 -14.62 -37.34 -28.76
CA LEU A 191 -14.59 -38.80 -28.91
C LEU A 191 -15.84 -39.23 -29.67
#